data_AF-L9XF39-F1
#
_entry.id   AF-L9XF39-F1
#
_cell.length_a   1.000
_cell.length_b   1.000
_cell.length_c   1.000
_cell.angle_alpha   90.00
_cell.angle_beta   90.00
_cell.angle_gamma   90.00
#
_symmetry.space_group_name_H-M   'P 1'
#
loop_
_entity.id
_entity.type
_entity.pdbx_description
1 polymer ?
#
loop_
_entity_poly.entity_id
_entity_poly.type
_entity_poly.pdbx_seq_one_letter_code
_entity_poly.pdbx_strand_id
1 'polypeptide(L)'
;MARVEGTPGLSLIMWGAATDGHRIERGGGPTLRLPDRIADRLEDGEELGPVMDDVLGRDDVAETDGAAGVLTDGLTDRTRALGEAVACSVGPLLTPRYE
;
A
#
# COMPACT_ATOMS: atom_id res chain seq x y z
N MET A 1 -5.79 -3.75 2.89
CA MET A 1 -5.27 -4.99 2.25
C MET A 1 -6.33 -5.57 1.35
N ALA A 2 -5.96 -6.40 0.38
CA ALA A 2 -6.92 -7.04 -0.52
C ALA A 2 -6.39 -8.39 -1.01
N ARG A 3 -7.31 -9.30 -1.35
CA ARG A 3 -7.00 -10.44 -2.20
C ARG A 3 -7.05 -9.99 -3.65
N VAL A 4 -5.94 -10.16 -4.36
CA VAL A 4 -5.83 -9.78 -5.77
C VAL A 4 -5.97 -11.04 -6.61
N GLU A 5 -6.88 -11.02 -7.58
CA GLU A 5 -7.10 -12.15 -8.46
C GLU A 5 -5.79 -12.59 -9.14
N GLY A 6 -5.54 -13.90 -9.19
CA GLY A 6 -4.29 -14.46 -9.72
C GLY A 6 -3.06 -14.30 -8.80
N THR A 7 -3.20 -13.68 -7.63
CA THR A 7 -2.12 -13.58 -6.62
C THR A 7 -2.44 -14.47 -5.41
N PRO A 8 -1.50 -15.31 -4.94
CA PRO A 8 -1.75 -16.12 -3.74
C PRO A 8 -1.81 -15.28 -2.47
N GLY A 9 -2.81 -15.52 -1.63
CA GLY A 9 -2.90 -14.94 -0.29
C GLY A 9 -3.34 -13.48 -0.26
N LEU A 10 -2.99 -12.80 0.84
CA LEU A 10 -3.37 -11.42 1.09
C LEU A 10 -2.27 -10.46 0.63
N SER A 11 -2.68 -9.33 0.04
CA SER A 11 -1.75 -8.30 -0.41
C SER A 11 -1.93 -7.00 0.37
N LEU A 12 -0.80 -6.38 0.69
CA LEU A 12 -0.74 -4.97 1.05
C LEU A 12 -0.97 -4.15 -0.22
N ILE A 13 -1.97 -3.28 -0.15
CA ILE A 13 -2.37 -2.36 -1.22
C ILE A 13 -2.44 -0.96 -0.65
N MET A 14 -2.12 0.02 -1.48
CA MET A 14 -2.19 1.44 -1.16
C MET A 14 -3.03 2.12 -2.24
N TRP A 15 -3.87 3.06 -1.83
CA TRP A 15 -4.75 3.79 -2.73
C TRP A 15 -4.70 5.28 -2.42
N GLY A 16 -4.72 6.08 -3.48
CA GLY A 16 -4.91 7.51 -3.45
C GLY A 16 -6.24 7.88 -4.09
N ALA A 17 -6.83 8.98 -3.65
CA ALA A 17 -7.98 9.59 -4.31
C ALA A 17 -7.73 11.09 -4.47
N ALA A 18 -8.08 11.62 -5.63
CA ALA A 18 -7.94 13.04 -5.94
C ALA A 18 -9.23 13.57 -6.56
N THR A 19 -9.50 14.86 -6.40
CA THR A 19 -10.68 15.52 -6.98
C THR A 19 -10.37 16.95 -7.39
N ASP A 20 -11.00 17.38 -8.48
CA ASP A 20 -11.06 18.77 -8.94
C ASP A 20 -12.32 19.51 -8.44
N GLY A 21 -13.13 18.85 -7.60
CA GLY A 21 -14.43 19.34 -7.14
C GLY A 21 -15.61 18.90 -8.01
N HIS A 22 -15.37 18.32 -9.19
CA HIS A 22 -16.40 17.83 -10.10
C HIS A 22 -16.37 16.31 -10.26
N ARG A 23 -15.18 15.71 -10.31
CA ARG A 23 -15.00 14.26 -10.37
C ARG A 23 -13.96 13.80 -9.33
N ILE A 24 -14.09 12.53 -8.92
CA ILE A 24 -13.14 11.87 -8.01
C ILE A 24 -12.45 10.77 -8.80
N GLU A 25 -11.14 10.83 -8.84
CA GLU A 25 -10.28 9.83 -9.46
C GLU A 25 -9.58 9.00 -8.37
N ARG A 26 -9.28 7.75 -8.68
CA ARG A 26 -8.64 6.80 -7.77
C ARG A 26 -7.41 6.20 -8.44
N GLY A 27 -6.32 6.15 -7.70
CA GLY A 27 -5.05 5.56 -8.14
C GLY A 27 -4.56 4.53 -7.14
N GLY A 28 -3.91 3.50 -7.64
CA GLY A 28 -3.25 2.48 -6.83
C GLY A 28 -1.74 2.71 -6.77
N GLY A 29 -1.15 2.42 -5.62
CA GLY A 29 0.29 2.22 -5.50
C GLY A 29 0.67 0.76 -5.83
N PRO A 30 1.93 0.38 -5.59
CA PRO A 30 2.37 -1.01 -5.70
C PRO A 30 1.51 -1.97 -4.88
N THR A 31 1.32 -3.17 -5.41
CA THR A 31 0.73 -4.30 -4.68
C THR A 31 1.84 -5.21 -4.19
N LEU A 32 1.83 -5.52 -2.89
CA LEU A 32 2.84 -6.35 -2.25
C LEU A 32 2.18 -7.58 -1.64
N ARG A 33 2.55 -8.78 -2.11
CA ARG A 33 2.09 -10.03 -1.49
C ARG A 33 2.64 -10.10 -0.06
N LEU A 34 1.77 -10.32 0.91
CA LEU A 34 2.20 -10.52 2.30
C LEU A 34 2.68 -11.96 2.51
N PRO A 35 3.71 -12.17 3.34
CA PRO A 35 4.02 -13.50 3.87
C PRO A 35 2.81 -14.09 4.59
N ASP A 36 2.60 -15.41 4.46
CA ASP A 36 1.40 -16.08 4.99
C ASP A 36 1.24 -15.84 6.51
N ARG A 37 2.33 -15.92 7.27
CA ARG A 37 2.34 -15.63 8.73
C ARG A 37 1.85 -14.23 9.11
N ILE A 38 2.01 -13.24 8.23
CA ILE A 38 1.51 -11.88 8.42
C ILE A 38 0.05 -11.84 7.97
N ALA A 39 -0.28 -12.45 6.84
CA ALA A 39 -1.65 -12.52 6.34
C ALA A 39 -2.61 -13.16 7.36
N ASP A 40 -2.24 -14.31 7.94
CA ASP A 40 -3.05 -15.05 8.90
C ASP A 40 -3.44 -14.18 10.12
N ARG A 41 -2.45 -13.50 10.72
CA ARG A 41 -2.66 -12.60 11.86
C ARG A 41 -3.63 -11.45 11.56
N LEU A 42 -3.54 -10.91 10.36
CA LEU A 42 -4.39 -9.81 9.96
C LEU A 42 -5.80 -10.27 9.58
N GLU A 43 -5.94 -11.52 9.11
CA GLU A 43 -7.24 -12.18 8.94
C GLU A 43 -7.88 -12.47 10.31
N ASP A 44 -7.09 -12.69 11.35
CA ASP A 44 -7.53 -12.78 12.75
C ASP A 44 -7.89 -11.41 13.38
N GLY A 45 -7.77 -10.33 12.61
CA GLY A 45 -8.19 -8.99 13.00
C GLY A 45 -7.11 -8.12 13.64
N GLU A 46 -5.85 -8.58 13.65
CA GLU A 46 -4.72 -7.75 14.10
C GLU A 46 -4.44 -6.59 13.12
N GLU A 47 -3.79 -5.53 13.60
CA GLU A 47 -3.37 -4.40 12.79
C GLU A 47 -1.97 -4.60 12.20
N LEU A 48 -1.75 -4.16 10.95
CA LEU A 48 -0.47 -4.37 10.25
C LEU A 48 0.71 -3.71 10.95
N GLY A 49 0.56 -2.53 11.55
CA GLY A 49 1.66 -1.85 12.25
C GLY A 49 2.22 -2.72 13.38
N PRO A 50 1.44 -3.03 14.43
CA PRO A 50 1.84 -3.90 15.52
C PRO A 50 2.35 -5.28 15.08
N VAL A 51 1.72 -5.89 14.06
CA VAL A 51 2.19 -7.18 13.50
C VAL A 51 3.60 -7.04 12.90
N MET A 52 3.87 -5.96 12.18
CA MET A 52 5.19 -5.72 11.60
C MET A 52 6.24 -5.39 12.66
N ASP A 53 5.88 -4.64 13.70
CA ASP A 53 6.76 -4.34 14.83
C ASP A 53 7.21 -5.63 15.54
N ASP A 54 6.25 -6.52 15.84
CA ASP A 54 6.51 -7.83 16.44
C ASP A 54 7.38 -8.73 15.54
N VAL A 55 7.09 -8.78 14.23
CA VAL A 55 7.86 -9.58 13.26
C VAL A 55 9.31 -9.10 13.13
N LEU A 56 9.56 -7.81 13.32
CA LEU A 56 10.89 -7.20 13.15
C LEU A 56 11.65 -7.02 14.46
N GLY A 57 11.00 -7.20 15.60
CA GLY A 57 11.57 -6.91 16.91
C GLY A 57 11.99 -5.45 17.04
N ARG A 58 11.24 -4.53 16.42
CA ARG A 58 11.48 -3.09 16.42
C ARG A 58 10.17 -2.37 16.67
N ASP A 59 10.21 -1.30 17.45
CA ASP A 59 9.09 -0.37 17.57
C ASP A 59 9.08 0.61 16.38
N ASP A 60 7.90 1.14 16.05
CA ASP A 60 7.68 2.23 15.09
C ASP A 60 8.10 1.94 13.64
N VAL A 61 7.87 0.72 13.14
CA VAL A 61 8.05 0.39 11.70
C VAL A 61 7.19 1.29 10.82
N ALA A 62 6.07 1.79 11.35
CA ALA A 62 5.22 2.75 10.69
C ALA A 62 5.86 4.14 10.48
N GLU A 63 6.86 4.54 11.28
CA GLU A 63 7.46 5.89 11.24
C GLU A 63 8.73 5.98 10.38
N THR A 64 9.30 4.85 9.97
CA THR A 64 10.51 4.78 9.14
C THR A 64 10.17 4.39 7.69
N ASP A 65 10.47 3.15 7.28
CA ASP A 65 10.32 2.67 5.91
C ASP A 65 8.90 2.15 5.61
N GLY A 66 8.13 1.88 6.66
CA GLY A 66 6.85 1.19 6.58
C GLY A 66 6.99 -0.29 6.19
N ALA A 67 5.89 -1.03 6.28
CA ALA A 67 5.84 -2.42 5.84
C ALA A 67 6.32 -2.62 4.39
N ALA A 68 6.06 -1.64 3.52
CA ALA A 68 6.49 -1.68 2.12
C ALA A 68 8.02 -1.73 1.97
N GLY A 69 8.76 -0.91 2.73
CA GLY A 69 10.22 -0.93 2.62
C GLY A 69 10.84 -2.18 3.23
N VAL A 70 10.33 -2.63 4.37
CA VAL A 70 10.78 -3.89 4.99
C VAL A 70 10.58 -5.08 4.04
N LEU A 71 9.37 -5.24 3.51
CA LEU A 71 9.01 -6.41 2.70
C LEU A 71 9.69 -6.42 1.33
N THR A 72 10.30 -5.31 0.91
CA THR A 72 10.96 -5.17 -0.39
C THR A 72 12.47 -4.93 -0.28
N ASP A 73 13.06 -5.10 0.90
CA ASP A 73 14.48 -4.84 1.14
C ASP A 73 14.91 -3.42 0.69
N GLY A 74 14.06 -2.43 0.99
CA GLY A 74 14.29 -1.02 0.67
C GLY A 74 14.16 -0.63 -0.80
N LEU A 75 13.70 -1.53 -1.68
CA LEU A 75 13.45 -1.20 -3.10
C LEU A 75 12.33 -0.16 -3.27
N THR A 76 11.41 -0.09 -2.32
CA THR A 76 10.47 1.02 -2.16
C THR A 76 10.32 1.35 -0.68
N ASP A 77 9.47 2.32 -0.35
CA ASP A 77 9.11 2.70 1.00
C ASP A 77 7.66 3.23 0.99
N ARG A 78 7.10 3.51 2.17
CA ARG A 78 5.75 4.06 2.29
C ARG A 78 5.56 5.34 1.47
N THR A 79 6.53 6.24 1.49
CA THR A 79 6.45 7.56 0.83
C THR A 79 6.44 7.41 -0.68
N ARG A 80 7.36 6.64 -1.27
CA ARG A 80 7.35 6.35 -2.71
C ARG A 80 6.08 5.65 -3.13
N ALA A 81 5.67 4.62 -2.40
CA ALA A 81 4.51 3.82 -2.78
C ALA A 81 3.20 4.63 -2.74
N LEU A 82 3.03 5.52 -1.76
CA LEU A 82 1.91 6.46 -1.73
C LEU A 82 2.05 7.58 -2.76
N GLY A 83 3.27 8.02 -3.06
CA GLY A 83 3.56 8.97 -4.14
C GLY A 83 3.05 8.49 -5.49
N GLU A 84 3.29 7.21 -5.81
CA GLU A 84 2.75 6.56 -7.02
C GLU A 84 1.22 6.51 -7.00
N ALA A 85 0.61 6.13 -5.86
CA ALA A 85 -0.84 6.10 -5.74
C ALA A 85 -1.47 7.50 -5.97
N VAL A 86 -0.84 8.55 -5.45
CA VAL A 86 -1.24 9.94 -5.69
C VAL A 86 -1.06 10.29 -7.16
N ALA A 87 0.10 10.02 -7.76
CA ALA A 87 0.35 10.29 -9.18
C ALA A 87 -0.69 9.62 -10.08
N CYS A 88 -1.00 8.34 -9.85
CA CYS A 88 -2.02 7.61 -10.56
C CYS A 88 -3.45 8.17 -10.33
N SER A 89 -3.72 8.75 -9.16
CA SER A 89 -5.02 9.37 -8.88
C SER A 89 -5.17 10.77 -9.48
N VAL A 90 -4.09 11.54 -9.54
CA VAL A 90 -4.09 12.94 -10.02
C VAL A 90 -3.91 13.01 -11.53
N GLY A 91 -3.17 12.07 -12.13
CA GLY A 91 -2.90 12.02 -13.57
C GLY A 91 -4.14 12.26 -14.45
N PRO A 92 -5.25 11.51 -14.26
CA PRO A 92 -6.49 11.69 -15.02
C PRO A 92 -7.16 13.08 -14.89
N LEU A 93 -6.80 13.86 -13.85
CA LEU A 93 -7.27 15.23 -13.65
C LEU A 93 -6.40 16.26 -14.38
N LEU A 94 -5.13 15.95 -14.65
CA LEU A 94 -4.15 16.92 -15.17
C LEU A 94 -3.81 16.72 -16.65
N THR A 95 -4.00 15.51 -17.18
CA THR A 95 -3.60 15.18 -18.56
C THR A 95 -4.78 15.14 -19.53
N PRO A 96 -4.64 15.65 -20.76
CA PRO A 96 -5.70 15.60 -21.77
C PRO A 96 -5.92 14.20 -22.38
N ARG A 97 -5.29 13.15 -21.86
CA ARG A 97 -5.36 11.78 -22.40
C ARG A 97 -6.57 10.97 -21.90
N TYR A 98 -7.42 11.60 -21.09
CA TYR A 98 -8.63 10.99 -20.51
C TYR A 98 -9.93 11.64 -21.06
N GLU A 99 -9.81 12.40 -22.15
CA GLU A 99 -10.94 12.89 -22.96
C GLU A 99 -11.34 11.89 -24.04
#